data_AF-A0A8J8CIA6-F1
#
_entry.id   AF-A0A8J8CIA6-F1
#
_cell.length_a   1.000
_cell.length_b   1.000
_cell.length_c   1.000
_cell.angle_alpha   90.00
_cell.angle_beta   90.00
_cell.angle_gamma   90.00
#
_symmetry.space_group_name_H-M   'P 1'
#
loop_
_entity.id
_entity.type
_entity.pdbx_description
1 polymer ?
#
loop_
_entity_poly.entity_id
_entity_poly.type
_entity_poly.pdbx_seq_one_letter_code
_entity_poly.pdbx_strand_id
1 'polypeptide(L)'
;MFDINLAGPWTPDMYAEHLPDAIAFDETLIRTVIHACQPRTALDLGCGLGYFVQFLRAEGMEAWGVEAADMGAAFKAPGFQIQRDLSTPFDLEQKADLVICLEVVEHIPPSLEDVVFDNIVRHVGQYLLFSGATPGQQGTGHINEQPESYWFAHLVRRGLRLIPDQTIQIRLASQLPWYANNASLWEWALPQERAIGISERDSQILECRRQLHGAQQSAEVQTTLKQSLEQRIYHLEVELASAQQLAENARIEIAAMKTSKFWKVRSRWFHLKRFFGLANDDQ
;
A
#
# COMPACT_ATOMS: atom_id res chain seq x y z
N MET A 1 -10.82 6.91 -9.61
CA MET A 1 -10.75 7.24 -8.18
C MET A 1 -10.56 5.91 -7.48
N PHE A 2 -9.41 5.67 -6.82
CA PHE A 2 -9.14 4.39 -6.16
C PHE A 2 -10.14 4.22 -5.02
N ASP A 3 -11.05 3.25 -5.11
CA ASP A 3 -11.97 2.97 -4.02
C ASP A 3 -11.26 2.07 -3.00
N ILE A 4 -10.52 2.73 -2.11
CA ILE A 4 -9.77 2.10 -1.02
C ILE A 4 -10.66 1.31 -0.05
N ASN A 5 -11.98 1.48 -0.10
CA ASN A 5 -12.93 0.72 0.73
C ASN A 5 -13.14 -0.72 0.23
N LEU A 6 -12.61 -1.07 -0.94
CA LEU A 6 -12.70 -2.40 -1.54
C LEU A 6 -11.38 -3.19 -1.41
N ALA A 7 -10.45 -2.70 -0.57
CA ALA A 7 -9.26 -3.43 -0.18
C ALA A 7 -9.57 -4.39 0.98
N GLY A 8 -8.98 -5.59 0.95
CA GLY A 8 -9.24 -6.65 1.92
C GLY A 8 -10.07 -7.80 1.35
N PRO A 9 -10.60 -8.69 2.21
CA PRO A 9 -11.25 -9.93 1.77
C PRO A 9 -12.60 -9.64 1.09
N TRP A 10 -12.75 -10.14 -0.12
CA TRP A 10 -13.98 -9.97 -0.90
C TRP A 10 -15.06 -10.95 -0.42
N THR A 11 -16.30 -10.49 -0.32
CA THR A 11 -17.46 -11.34 0.04
C THR A 11 -18.26 -11.73 -1.21
N PRO A 12 -19.14 -12.75 -1.13
CA PRO A 12 -20.04 -13.09 -2.24
C PRO A 12 -20.84 -11.91 -2.79
N ASP A 13 -21.33 -11.03 -1.90
CA ASP A 13 -22.11 -9.86 -2.30
C ASP A 13 -21.26 -8.85 -3.07
N MET A 14 -20.00 -8.63 -2.66
CA MET A 14 -19.06 -7.77 -3.38
C MET A 14 -18.75 -8.31 -4.78
N TYR A 15 -18.60 -9.63 -4.94
CA TYR A 15 -18.44 -10.24 -6.25
C TYR A 15 -19.70 -10.04 -7.12
N ALA A 16 -20.89 -10.23 -6.56
CA ALA A 16 -22.14 -10.02 -7.28
C ALA A 16 -22.35 -8.55 -7.70
N GLU A 17 -21.93 -7.60 -6.87
CA GLU A 17 -22.08 -6.16 -7.11
C GLU A 17 -21.05 -5.60 -8.09
N HIS A 18 -19.78 -6.00 -7.94
CA HIS A 18 -18.66 -5.35 -8.64
C HIS A 18 -18.03 -6.20 -9.73
N LEU A 19 -18.21 -7.52 -9.71
CA LEU A 19 -17.59 -8.46 -10.66
C LEU A 19 -18.56 -9.61 -11.05
N PRO A 20 -19.79 -9.31 -11.54
CA PRO A 20 -20.82 -10.33 -11.79
C PRO A 20 -20.42 -11.40 -12.81
N ASP A 21 -19.46 -11.10 -13.70
CA ASP A 21 -19.00 -11.99 -14.78
C ASP A 21 -17.61 -12.62 -14.55
N ALA A 22 -17.04 -12.53 -13.33
CA ALA A 22 -15.78 -13.17 -12.94
C ALA A 22 -14.63 -13.01 -13.96
N ILE A 23 -14.14 -11.77 -14.08
CA ILE A 23 -13.22 -11.29 -15.11
C ILE A 23 -11.80 -11.92 -15.02
N ALA A 24 -11.45 -12.64 -13.95
CA ALA A 24 -10.08 -13.13 -13.71
C ALA A 24 -9.80 -14.59 -14.12
N PHE A 25 -10.78 -15.36 -14.58
CA PHE A 25 -10.53 -16.73 -15.04
C PHE A 25 -10.04 -16.78 -16.49
N ASP A 26 -8.91 -17.45 -16.72
CA ASP A 26 -8.34 -17.64 -18.06
C ASP A 26 -8.05 -19.12 -18.31
N GLU A 27 -8.93 -19.76 -19.09
CA GLU A 27 -8.81 -21.18 -19.45
C GLU A 27 -7.54 -21.47 -20.26
N THR A 28 -7.18 -20.60 -21.21
CA THR A 28 -6.03 -20.86 -22.10
C THR A 28 -4.73 -20.78 -21.31
N LEU A 29 -4.62 -19.81 -20.41
CA LEU A 29 -3.51 -19.68 -19.49
C LEU A 29 -3.34 -20.93 -18.63
N ILE A 30 -4.40 -21.38 -17.95
CA ILE A 30 -4.28 -22.53 -17.03
C ILE A 30 -4.06 -23.84 -17.79
N ARG A 31 -4.65 -24.04 -18.97
CA ARG A 31 -4.34 -25.19 -19.84
C ARG A 31 -2.87 -25.20 -20.26
N THR A 32 -2.29 -24.04 -20.55
CA THR A 32 -0.86 -23.93 -20.90
C THR A 32 0.03 -24.38 -19.74
N VAL A 33 -0.33 -24.00 -18.51
CA VAL A 33 0.34 -24.44 -17.28
C VAL A 33 0.19 -25.95 -17.07
N ILE A 34 -1.02 -26.50 -17.20
CA ILE A 34 -1.29 -27.93 -17.06
C ILE A 34 -0.45 -28.73 -18.06
N HIS A 35 -0.41 -28.31 -19.34
CA HIS A 35 0.40 -28.96 -20.36
C HIS A 35 1.90 -28.95 -20.02
N ALA A 36 2.41 -27.82 -19.53
CA ALA A 36 3.83 -27.66 -19.22
C ALA A 36 4.26 -28.42 -17.94
N CYS A 37 3.42 -28.43 -16.91
CA CYS A 37 3.78 -28.90 -15.57
C CYS A 37 3.22 -30.29 -15.21
N GLN A 38 2.15 -30.73 -15.87
CA GLN A 38 1.41 -31.97 -15.57
C GLN A 38 1.16 -32.18 -14.04
N PRO A 39 0.61 -31.19 -13.31
CA PRO A 39 0.43 -31.32 -11.86
C PRO A 39 -0.71 -32.29 -11.52
N ARG A 40 -0.59 -33.03 -10.41
CA ARG A 40 -1.68 -33.90 -9.91
C ARG A 40 -2.52 -33.22 -8.84
N THR A 41 -1.86 -32.38 -8.03
CA THR A 41 -2.49 -31.60 -6.96
C THR A 41 -2.35 -30.11 -7.23
N ALA A 42 -3.37 -29.32 -6.89
CA ALA A 42 -3.33 -27.86 -7.02
C ALA A 42 -3.93 -27.13 -5.81
N LEU A 43 -3.37 -25.96 -5.50
CA LEU A 43 -3.87 -25.08 -4.46
C LEU A 43 -3.95 -23.65 -5.00
N ASP A 44 -5.16 -23.10 -5.06
CA ASP A 44 -5.42 -21.74 -5.51
C ASP A 44 -5.56 -20.80 -4.29
N LEU A 45 -4.59 -19.91 -4.08
CA LEU A 45 -4.52 -19.01 -2.93
C LEU A 45 -5.08 -17.64 -3.30
N GLY A 46 -6.14 -17.21 -2.62
CA GLY A 46 -6.96 -16.07 -3.04
C GLY A 46 -7.90 -16.46 -4.18
N CYS A 47 -8.56 -17.62 -4.06
CA CYS A 47 -9.29 -18.23 -5.16
C CYS A 47 -10.60 -17.51 -5.53
N GLY A 48 -11.06 -16.55 -4.71
CA GLY A 48 -12.33 -15.86 -4.88
C GLY A 48 -13.49 -16.86 -5.01
N LEU A 49 -14.25 -16.74 -6.11
CA LEU A 49 -15.36 -17.64 -6.42
C LEU A 49 -14.95 -19.09 -6.79
N GLY A 50 -13.65 -19.38 -6.98
CA GLY A 50 -13.14 -20.73 -7.19
C GLY A 50 -13.22 -21.26 -8.61
N TYR A 51 -13.16 -20.39 -9.63
CA TYR A 51 -13.24 -20.81 -11.04
C TYR A 51 -12.06 -21.67 -11.48
N PHE A 52 -10.82 -21.33 -11.08
CA PHE A 52 -9.65 -22.18 -11.35
C PHE A 52 -9.80 -23.54 -10.66
N VAL A 53 -10.24 -23.58 -9.41
CA VAL A 53 -10.49 -24.82 -8.66
C VAL A 53 -11.52 -25.69 -9.38
N GLN A 54 -12.65 -25.12 -9.80
CA GLN A 54 -13.68 -25.84 -10.56
C GLN A 54 -13.10 -26.47 -11.82
N PHE A 55 -12.36 -25.68 -12.59
CA PHE A 55 -11.75 -26.11 -13.85
C PHE A 55 -10.72 -27.24 -13.64
N LEU A 56 -9.79 -27.07 -12.71
CA LEU A 56 -8.74 -28.06 -12.42
C LEU A 56 -9.33 -29.41 -11.98
N ARG A 57 -10.41 -29.37 -11.20
CA ARG A 57 -11.13 -30.59 -10.80
C ARG A 57 -11.85 -31.26 -11.97
N ALA A 58 -12.41 -30.48 -12.91
CA ALA A 58 -13.01 -31.02 -14.12
C ALA A 58 -11.97 -31.71 -15.03
N GLU A 59 -10.72 -31.24 -14.99
CA GLU A 59 -9.57 -31.88 -15.66
C GLU A 59 -9.00 -33.08 -14.86
N GLY A 60 -9.64 -33.48 -13.76
CA GLY A 60 -9.30 -34.69 -12.98
C GLY A 60 -8.22 -34.48 -11.91
N MET A 61 -7.85 -33.23 -11.60
CA MET A 61 -6.86 -32.92 -10.57
C MET A 61 -7.47 -32.84 -9.17
N GLU A 62 -6.65 -33.14 -8.16
CA GLU A 62 -6.99 -32.86 -6.76
C GLU A 62 -6.70 -31.39 -6.45
N ALA A 63 -7.72 -30.54 -6.56
CA ALA A 63 -7.58 -29.09 -6.35
C ALA A 63 -8.45 -28.55 -5.21
N TRP A 64 -7.91 -27.57 -4.49
CA TRP A 64 -8.57 -26.79 -3.42
C TRP A 64 -8.33 -25.29 -3.61
N GLY A 65 -9.25 -24.48 -3.11
CA GLY A 65 -9.13 -23.02 -3.09
C GLY A 65 -9.07 -22.48 -1.67
N VAL A 66 -8.20 -21.50 -1.43
CA VAL A 66 -8.10 -20.76 -0.18
C VAL A 66 -8.63 -19.36 -0.38
N GLU A 67 -9.58 -18.96 0.45
CA GLU A 67 -10.15 -17.61 0.44
C GLU A 67 -10.52 -17.20 1.88
N ALA A 68 -10.41 -15.91 2.19
CA ALA A 68 -10.65 -15.40 3.54
C ALA A 68 -12.15 -15.42 3.89
N ALA A 69 -13.01 -15.03 2.95
CA ALA A 69 -14.45 -15.10 3.11
C ALA A 69 -15.00 -16.49 2.79
N ASP A 70 -15.99 -16.95 3.56
CA ASP A 70 -16.78 -18.12 3.19
C ASP A 70 -17.66 -17.77 1.98
N MET A 71 -17.45 -18.45 0.85
CA MET A 71 -18.18 -18.18 -0.39
C MET A 71 -19.51 -18.94 -0.46
N GLY A 72 -19.73 -19.91 0.45
CA GLY A 72 -20.95 -20.68 0.54
C GLY A 72 -21.42 -21.23 -0.81
N ALA A 73 -22.68 -20.95 -1.16
CA ALA A 73 -23.28 -21.41 -2.41
C ALA A 73 -22.74 -20.70 -3.68
N ALA A 74 -22.04 -19.58 -3.54
CA ALA A 74 -21.46 -18.86 -4.69
C ALA A 74 -20.17 -19.53 -5.21
N PHE A 75 -19.51 -20.34 -4.37
CA PHE A 75 -18.28 -21.04 -4.71
C PHE A 75 -18.51 -22.08 -5.82
N LYS A 76 -17.69 -22.03 -6.87
CA LYS A 76 -17.87 -22.85 -8.08
C LYS A 76 -17.46 -24.31 -7.93
N ALA A 77 -16.71 -24.64 -6.87
CA ALA A 77 -16.30 -26.01 -6.53
C ALA A 77 -16.78 -26.40 -5.11
N PRO A 78 -18.08 -26.67 -4.90
CA PRO A 78 -18.64 -26.94 -3.58
C PRO A 78 -17.87 -28.04 -2.83
N GLY A 79 -17.52 -27.78 -1.56
CA GLY A 79 -16.77 -28.71 -0.71
C GLY A 79 -15.25 -28.66 -0.85
N PHE A 80 -14.71 -27.81 -1.74
CA PHE A 80 -13.27 -27.70 -2.00
C PHE A 80 -12.69 -26.32 -1.61
N GLN A 81 -13.45 -25.51 -0.88
CA GLN A 81 -12.97 -24.27 -0.29
C GLN A 81 -12.33 -24.52 1.09
N ILE A 82 -11.23 -23.83 1.36
CA ILE A 82 -10.58 -23.73 2.67
C ILE A 82 -10.63 -22.26 3.10
N GLN A 83 -11.28 -21.97 4.22
CA GLN A 83 -11.39 -20.60 4.71
C GLN A 83 -10.14 -20.18 5.51
N ARG A 84 -9.26 -19.37 4.92
CA ARG A 84 -8.08 -18.79 5.56
C ARG A 84 -7.75 -17.42 4.96
N ASP A 85 -7.24 -16.53 5.81
CA ASP A 85 -6.76 -15.22 5.40
C ASP A 85 -5.25 -15.30 5.07
N LEU A 86 -4.89 -15.00 3.81
CA LEU A 86 -3.51 -14.99 3.32
C LEU A 86 -2.60 -14.03 4.07
N SER A 87 -3.15 -12.99 4.68
CA SER A 87 -2.41 -12.01 5.48
C SER A 87 -2.09 -12.47 6.90
N THR A 88 -2.59 -13.66 7.29
CA THR A 88 -2.32 -14.29 8.59
C THR A 88 -1.51 -15.57 8.40
N PRO A 89 -0.51 -15.89 9.26
CA PRO A 89 0.25 -17.13 9.10
C PRO A 89 -0.65 -18.37 9.23
N PHE A 90 -0.57 -19.28 8.25
CA PHE A 90 -1.25 -20.57 8.34
C PHE A 90 -0.43 -21.69 7.69
N ASP A 91 -0.77 -22.92 8.07
CA ASP A 91 -0.16 -24.13 7.53
C ASP A 91 -1.26 -25.16 7.26
N LEU A 92 -1.34 -25.65 6.03
CA LEU A 92 -2.24 -26.75 5.67
C LEU A 92 -1.58 -28.13 5.88
N GLU A 93 -0.32 -28.15 6.32
CA GLU A 93 0.52 -29.34 6.50
C GLU A 93 0.70 -30.16 5.21
N GLN A 94 0.38 -29.57 4.06
CA GLN A 94 0.39 -30.19 2.76
C GLN A 94 0.92 -29.21 1.71
N LYS A 95 1.67 -29.73 0.75
CA LYS A 95 2.16 -29.00 -0.41
C LYS A 95 1.40 -29.47 -1.66
N ALA A 96 1.18 -28.57 -2.60
CA ALA A 96 0.59 -28.88 -3.90
C ALA A 96 1.67 -28.91 -5.00
N ASP A 97 1.49 -29.76 -6.00
CA ASP A 97 2.34 -29.77 -7.18
C ASP A 97 2.29 -28.41 -7.90
N LEU A 98 1.10 -27.80 -7.98
CA LEU A 98 0.90 -26.45 -8.50
C LEU A 98 0.21 -25.56 -7.45
N VAL A 99 0.88 -24.48 -7.05
CA VAL A 99 0.23 -23.38 -6.32
C VAL A 99 -0.12 -22.28 -7.31
N ILE A 100 -1.28 -21.66 -7.16
CA ILE A 100 -1.76 -20.52 -7.95
C ILE A 100 -1.97 -19.35 -7.00
N CYS A 101 -1.51 -18.16 -7.37
CA CYS A 101 -1.79 -16.91 -6.67
C CYS A 101 -1.77 -15.79 -7.71
N LEU A 102 -2.95 -15.41 -8.20
CA LEU A 102 -3.13 -14.51 -9.32
C LEU A 102 -3.97 -13.30 -8.89
N GLU A 103 -3.42 -12.09 -9.01
CA GLU A 103 -4.09 -10.82 -8.66
C GLU A 103 -4.63 -10.80 -7.22
N VAL A 104 -3.74 -11.06 -6.25
CA VAL A 104 -4.07 -11.10 -4.82
C VAL A 104 -3.23 -10.12 -4.01
N VAL A 105 -1.92 -10.12 -4.23
CA VAL A 105 -0.94 -9.44 -3.35
C VAL A 105 -1.09 -7.92 -3.35
N GLU A 106 -1.60 -7.34 -4.44
CA GLU A 106 -1.86 -5.91 -4.61
C GLU A 106 -3.00 -5.39 -3.74
N HIS A 107 -3.84 -6.29 -3.22
CA HIS A 107 -4.94 -5.97 -2.30
C HIS A 107 -4.52 -6.02 -0.84
N ILE A 108 -3.29 -6.46 -0.55
CA ILE A 108 -2.79 -6.68 0.81
C ILE A 108 -1.80 -5.56 1.17
N PRO A 109 -1.88 -4.97 2.39
CA PRO A 109 -0.98 -3.91 2.80
C PRO A 109 0.50 -4.33 2.74
N PRO A 110 1.42 -3.42 2.36
CA PRO A 110 2.85 -3.71 2.27
C PRO A 110 3.47 -4.32 3.53
N SER A 111 2.94 -3.97 4.70
CA SER A 111 3.40 -4.47 6.00
C SER A 111 3.15 -5.97 6.22
N LEU A 112 2.30 -6.61 5.42
CA LEU A 112 1.91 -8.02 5.55
C LEU A 112 2.44 -8.89 4.40
N GLU A 113 3.12 -8.31 3.40
CA GLU A 113 3.64 -9.04 2.24
C GLU A 113 4.52 -10.24 2.63
N ASP A 114 5.37 -10.07 3.65
CA ASP A 114 6.23 -11.16 4.12
C ASP A 114 5.43 -12.39 4.53
N VAL A 115 4.33 -12.18 5.28
CA VAL A 115 3.44 -13.26 5.70
C VAL A 115 2.75 -13.90 4.49
N VAL A 116 2.28 -13.10 3.54
CA VAL A 116 1.62 -13.59 2.33
C VAL A 116 2.56 -14.46 1.51
N PHE A 117 3.78 -13.98 1.23
CA PHE A 117 4.75 -14.75 0.46
C PHE A 117 5.27 -15.97 1.22
N ASP A 118 5.38 -15.92 2.56
CA ASP A 118 5.69 -17.10 3.38
C ASP A 118 4.58 -18.15 3.29
N ASN A 119 3.32 -17.73 3.34
CA ASN A 119 2.17 -18.61 3.14
C ASN A 119 2.17 -19.20 1.73
N ILE A 120 2.39 -18.40 0.67
CA ILE A 120 2.45 -18.90 -0.71
C ILE A 120 3.53 -19.97 -0.83
N VAL A 121 4.78 -19.62 -0.49
CA VAL A 121 5.93 -20.48 -0.77
C VAL A 121 5.95 -21.74 0.10
N ARG A 122 5.41 -21.68 1.32
CA ARG A 122 5.27 -22.87 2.20
C ARG A 122 4.50 -24.00 1.52
N HIS A 123 3.47 -23.68 0.75
CA HIS A 123 2.58 -24.66 0.14
C HIS A 123 3.05 -25.10 -1.26
N VAL A 124 4.14 -24.53 -1.79
CA VAL A 124 4.71 -24.94 -3.09
C VAL A 124 5.44 -26.26 -2.95
N GLY A 125 4.97 -27.27 -3.68
CA GLY A 125 5.61 -28.58 -3.85
C GLY A 125 6.54 -28.63 -5.05
N GLN A 126 6.09 -28.15 -6.22
CA GLN A 126 6.88 -28.16 -7.45
C GLN A 126 6.83 -26.83 -8.19
N TYR A 127 5.63 -26.30 -8.45
CA TYR A 127 5.43 -25.12 -9.28
C TYR A 127 4.56 -24.07 -8.60
N LEU A 128 4.83 -22.80 -8.92
CA LEU A 128 3.99 -21.66 -8.57
C LEU A 128 3.64 -20.88 -9.83
N LEU A 129 2.35 -20.68 -10.07
CA LEU A 129 1.81 -19.72 -11.03
C LEU A 129 1.46 -18.45 -10.26
N PHE A 130 2.10 -17.34 -10.59
CA PHE A 130 2.01 -16.09 -9.85
C PHE A 130 1.74 -14.88 -10.75
N SER A 131 0.86 -13.99 -10.32
CA SER A 131 0.74 -12.62 -10.84
C SER A 131 0.41 -11.65 -9.71
N GLY A 132 0.79 -10.40 -9.90
CA GLY A 132 0.38 -9.29 -9.03
C GLY A 132 0.39 -8.00 -9.82
N ALA A 133 -0.57 -7.13 -9.54
CA ALA A 133 -0.73 -5.89 -10.28
C ALA A 133 0.54 -5.02 -10.26
N THR A 134 0.87 -4.49 -11.44
CA THR A 134 1.98 -3.54 -11.63
C THR A 134 1.49 -2.09 -11.54
N PRO A 135 2.36 -1.11 -11.23
CA PRO A 135 1.94 0.28 -11.07
C PRO A 135 1.24 0.82 -12.32
N GLY A 136 -0.02 1.25 -12.15
CA GLY A 136 -0.85 1.78 -13.22
C GLY A 136 -1.69 0.74 -13.96
N GLN A 137 -1.69 -0.54 -13.53
CA GLN A 137 -2.52 -1.59 -14.10
C GLN A 137 -4.02 -1.32 -13.94
N GLN A 138 -4.40 -0.47 -12.97
CA GLN A 138 -5.78 -0.16 -12.58
C GLN A 138 -6.51 -1.40 -12.04
N GLY A 139 -7.48 -1.18 -11.17
CA GLY A 139 -8.29 -2.25 -10.60
C GLY A 139 -8.91 -1.84 -9.26
N THR A 140 -9.86 -2.64 -8.83
CA THR A 140 -10.67 -2.36 -7.64
C THR A 140 -9.94 -2.84 -6.39
N GLY A 141 -9.75 -1.96 -5.40
CA GLY A 141 -9.08 -2.34 -4.15
C GLY A 141 -7.57 -2.55 -4.26
N HIS A 142 -6.93 -2.04 -5.32
CA HIS A 142 -5.47 -2.05 -5.44
C HIS A 142 -4.87 -1.01 -4.49
N ILE A 143 -4.17 -1.48 -3.46
CA ILE A 143 -3.50 -0.63 -2.47
C ILE A 143 -1.97 -0.81 -2.46
N ASN A 144 -1.48 -1.81 -3.18
CA ASN A 144 -0.08 -2.23 -3.16
C ASN A 144 0.39 -2.72 -4.53
N GLU A 145 0.19 -1.92 -5.58
CA GLU A 145 0.78 -2.22 -6.90
C GLU A 145 2.30 -2.06 -6.83
N GLN A 146 3.06 -3.09 -7.24
CA GLN A 146 4.53 -3.04 -7.28
C GLN A 146 5.08 -3.57 -8.61
N PRO A 147 6.26 -3.11 -9.04
CA PRO A 147 6.91 -3.65 -10.24
C PRO A 147 7.17 -5.16 -10.11
N GLU A 148 7.16 -5.90 -11.21
CA GLU A 148 7.41 -7.36 -11.22
C GLU A 148 8.69 -7.73 -10.48
N SER A 149 9.77 -6.96 -10.67
CA SER A 149 11.06 -7.20 -10.02
C SER A 149 10.98 -7.20 -8.50
N TYR A 150 10.04 -6.46 -7.92
CA TYR A 150 9.77 -6.44 -6.49
C TYR A 150 9.15 -7.78 -6.04
N TRP A 151 8.08 -8.22 -6.69
CA TRP A 151 7.47 -9.53 -6.41
C TRP A 151 8.43 -10.69 -6.65
N PHE A 152 9.23 -10.62 -7.71
CA PHE A 152 10.18 -11.65 -8.06
C PHE A 152 11.26 -11.79 -6.99
N ALA A 153 11.70 -10.67 -6.40
CA ALA A 153 12.64 -10.70 -5.28
C ALA A 153 12.07 -11.46 -4.07
N HIS A 154 10.76 -11.34 -3.79
CA HIS A 154 10.11 -12.11 -2.72
C HIS A 154 10.13 -13.62 -2.96
N LEU A 155 9.97 -14.05 -4.21
CA LEU A 155 9.96 -15.46 -4.58
C LEU A 155 11.38 -16.04 -4.63
N VAL A 156 12.33 -15.31 -5.23
CA VAL A 156 13.74 -15.72 -5.30
C VAL A 156 14.35 -15.90 -3.91
N ARG A 157 14.13 -14.95 -2.99
CA ARG A 157 14.69 -15.06 -1.63
C ARG A 157 14.13 -16.23 -0.83
N ARG A 158 12.97 -16.75 -1.22
CA ARG A 158 12.31 -17.92 -0.62
C ARG A 158 12.61 -19.23 -1.34
N GLY A 159 13.53 -19.23 -2.31
CA GLY A 159 14.03 -20.45 -2.97
C GLY A 159 13.29 -20.84 -4.24
N LEU A 160 12.44 -19.97 -4.80
CA LEU A 160 11.83 -20.21 -6.10
C LEU A 160 12.72 -19.70 -7.24
N ARG A 161 12.67 -20.39 -8.37
CA ARG A 161 13.34 -20.00 -9.61
C ARG A 161 12.29 -19.74 -10.68
N LEU A 162 12.39 -18.59 -11.35
CA LEU A 162 11.55 -18.27 -12.51
C LEU A 162 11.84 -19.25 -13.63
N ILE A 163 10.82 -19.71 -14.33
CA ILE A 163 10.93 -20.53 -15.54
C ILE A 163 10.65 -19.63 -16.76
N PRO A 164 11.68 -19.07 -17.43
CA PRO A 164 11.49 -17.97 -18.37
C PRO A 164 10.70 -18.38 -19.61
N ASP A 165 11.03 -19.53 -20.22
CA ASP A 165 10.40 -19.98 -21.47
C ASP A 165 8.90 -20.22 -21.26
N GLN A 166 8.53 -20.93 -20.20
CA GLN A 166 7.15 -21.22 -19.83
C GLN A 166 6.40 -19.95 -19.43
N THR A 167 7.06 -19.01 -18.74
CA THR A 167 6.47 -17.70 -18.42
C THR A 167 6.08 -16.95 -19.70
N ILE A 168 6.95 -16.94 -20.72
CA ILE A 168 6.65 -16.33 -22.02
C ILE A 168 5.47 -17.05 -22.69
N GLN A 169 5.45 -18.39 -22.69
CA GLN A 169 4.35 -19.15 -23.29
C GLN A 169 3.01 -18.85 -22.63
N ILE A 170 2.99 -18.79 -21.29
CA ILE A 170 1.78 -18.47 -20.52
C ILE A 170 1.27 -17.07 -20.83
N ARG A 171 2.17 -16.08 -20.87
CA ARG A 171 1.81 -14.68 -21.21
C ARG A 171 1.24 -14.57 -22.61
N LEU A 172 1.85 -15.24 -23.59
CA LEU A 172 1.38 -15.25 -24.98
C LEU A 172 0.03 -15.97 -25.16
N ALA A 173 -0.24 -16.97 -24.32
CA ALA A 173 -1.47 -17.76 -24.36
C ALA A 173 -2.66 -17.08 -23.66
N SER A 174 -2.38 -16.17 -22.72
CA SER A 174 -3.40 -15.43 -21.96
C SER A 174 -4.31 -14.60 -22.86
N GLN A 175 -5.60 -14.67 -22.60
CA GLN A 175 -6.62 -13.80 -23.20
C GLN A 175 -6.83 -12.52 -22.39
N LEU A 176 -6.39 -12.51 -21.13
CA LEU A 176 -6.52 -11.36 -20.23
C LEU A 176 -5.27 -10.46 -20.30
N PRO A 177 -5.41 -9.14 -20.54
CA PRO A 177 -4.28 -8.24 -20.74
C PRO A 177 -3.33 -8.14 -19.54
N TRP A 178 -3.85 -8.17 -18.31
CA TRP A 178 -2.99 -8.12 -17.13
C TRP A 178 -2.13 -9.37 -17.02
N TYR A 179 -2.70 -10.57 -17.12
CA TYR A 179 -1.93 -11.82 -17.14
C TYR A 179 -0.92 -11.90 -18.28
N ALA A 180 -1.26 -11.38 -19.46
CA ALA A 180 -0.30 -11.27 -20.57
C ALA A 180 0.91 -10.38 -20.22
N ASN A 181 0.72 -9.41 -19.31
CA ASN A 181 1.78 -8.53 -18.82
C ASN A 181 2.53 -9.10 -17.63
N ASN A 182 1.85 -9.67 -16.62
CA ASN A 182 2.41 -9.88 -15.28
C ASN A 182 2.44 -11.35 -14.80
N ALA A 183 1.80 -12.30 -15.51
CA ALA A 183 1.80 -13.71 -15.08
C ALA A 183 3.21 -14.31 -15.17
N SER A 184 3.57 -15.18 -14.25
CA SER A 184 4.90 -15.79 -14.16
C SER A 184 4.82 -17.21 -13.61
N LEU A 185 5.64 -18.10 -14.15
CA LEU A 185 5.74 -19.48 -13.70
C LEU A 185 7.08 -19.71 -13.03
N TRP A 186 7.03 -20.36 -11.86
CA TRP A 186 8.16 -20.61 -10.99
C TRP A 186 8.23 -22.09 -10.65
N GLU A 187 9.43 -22.57 -10.39
CA GLU A 187 9.68 -23.90 -9.84
C GLU A 187 10.36 -23.80 -8.48
N TRP A 188 10.11 -24.79 -7.64
CA TRP A 188 10.87 -25.02 -6.42
C TRP A 188 12.30 -25.43 -6.78
N ALA A 189 13.27 -24.56 -6.51
CA ALA A 189 14.66 -24.91 -6.65
C ALA A 189 15.15 -25.53 -5.33
N LEU A 190 15.68 -26.76 -5.37
CA LEU A 190 16.49 -27.26 -4.26
C LEU A 190 17.59 -26.24 -3.95
N PRO A 191 17.90 -25.93 -2.68
CA PRO A 191 18.95 -25.00 -2.34
C PRO A 191 20.28 -25.53 -2.88
N GLN A 192 20.68 -25.08 -4.07
CA GLN A 192 22.07 -25.20 -4.49
C GLN A 192 22.86 -24.26 -3.59
N GLU A 193 23.82 -24.80 -2.85
CA GLU A 193 24.73 -24.12 -1.93
C GLU A 193 25.46 -22.89 -2.55
N ARG A 194 25.30 -22.63 -3.85
CA ARG A 194 25.83 -21.46 -4.57
C ARG A 194 24.86 -20.29 -4.74
N ALA A 195 23.55 -20.48 -4.59
CA ALA A 195 22.55 -19.41 -4.80
C ALA A 195 22.29 -18.54 -3.57
N ILE A 196 22.55 -19.07 -2.37
CA ILE A 196 22.29 -18.40 -1.09
C ILE A 196 23.08 -17.10 -0.98
N GLY A 197 24.34 -17.08 -1.44
CA GLY A 197 25.19 -15.89 -1.37
C GLY A 197 24.83 -14.76 -2.35
N ILE A 198 24.08 -15.05 -3.42
CA ILE A 198 23.55 -14.02 -4.33
C ILE A 198 22.19 -13.53 -3.81
N SER A 199 21.32 -14.46 -3.40
CA SER A 199 20.01 -14.17 -2.81
C SER A 199 20.08 -13.34 -1.52
N GLU A 200 21.01 -13.64 -0.60
CA GLU A 200 21.19 -12.83 0.62
C GLU A 200 21.72 -11.44 0.31
N ARG A 201 22.66 -11.32 -0.64
CA ARG A 201 23.19 -10.01 -1.05
C ARG A 201 22.12 -9.18 -1.75
N ASP A 202 21.33 -9.79 -2.62
CA ASP A 202 20.22 -9.11 -3.30
C ASP A 202 19.13 -8.70 -2.30
N SER A 203 18.84 -9.55 -1.30
CA SER A 203 17.94 -9.21 -0.19
C SER A 203 18.47 -8.04 0.64
N GLN A 204 19.77 -8.05 0.97
CA GLN A 204 20.41 -6.93 1.68
C GLN A 204 20.43 -5.64 0.84
N ILE A 205 20.66 -5.74 -0.47
CA ILE A 205 20.63 -4.60 -1.39
C ILE A 205 19.21 -4.04 -1.48
N LEU A 206 18.18 -4.90 -1.55
CA LEU A 206 16.79 -4.48 -1.62
C LEU A 206 16.36 -3.80 -0.32
N GLU A 207 16.67 -4.40 0.83
CA GLU A 207 16.39 -3.81 2.14
C GLU A 207 17.12 -2.46 2.29
N CYS A 208 18.38 -2.39 1.87
CA CYS A 208 19.15 -1.14 1.87
C CYS A 208 18.52 -0.09 0.93
N ARG A 209 18.03 -0.48 -0.26
CA ARG A 209 17.29 0.42 -1.17
C ARG A 209 15.97 0.90 -0.57
N ARG A 210 15.22 0.03 0.12
CA ARG A 210 13.98 0.37 0.81
C ARG A 210 14.24 1.40 1.90
N GLN A 211 15.25 1.16 2.74
CA GLN A 211 15.68 2.10 3.78
C GLN A 211 16.14 3.43 3.17
N LEU A 212 16.92 3.38 2.08
CA LEU A 212 17.37 4.57 1.37
C LEU A 212 16.21 5.40 0.82
N HIS A 213 15.24 4.75 0.17
CA HIS A 213 14.06 5.41 -0.37
C HIS A 213 13.20 6.04 0.74
N GLY A 214 12.97 5.32 1.85
CA GLY A 214 12.27 5.86 3.01
C GLY A 214 13.00 7.05 3.65
N ALA A 215 14.34 7.00 3.71
CA ALA A 215 15.16 8.11 4.19
C ALA A 215 15.11 9.32 3.24
N GLN A 216 15.11 9.10 1.91
CA GLN A 216 14.99 10.16 0.91
C GLN A 216 13.63 10.86 1.00
N GLN A 217 12.53 10.12 1.09
CA GLN A 217 11.20 10.70 1.29
C GLN A 217 11.12 11.51 2.60
N SER A 218 11.69 10.97 3.68
CA SER A 218 11.74 11.68 4.96
C SER A 218 12.55 12.99 4.87
N ALA A 219 13.67 12.97 4.17
CA ALA A 219 14.51 14.15 3.94
C ALA A 219 13.80 15.20 3.07
N GLU A 220 13.03 14.78 2.07
CA GLU A 220 12.25 15.67 1.20
C GLU A 220 11.10 16.35 1.98
N VAL A 221 10.41 15.60 2.84
CA VAL A 221 9.40 16.16 3.76
C VAL A 221 10.04 17.15 4.74
N GLN A 222 11.20 16.82 5.33
CA GLN A 222 11.93 17.73 6.21
C GLN A 222 12.38 19.01 5.48
N THR A 223 12.81 18.88 4.23
CA THR A 223 13.22 20.02 3.41
C THR A 223 12.03 20.94 3.11
N THR A 224 10.88 20.36 2.76
CA THR A 224 9.63 21.11 2.53
C THR A 224 9.14 21.80 3.80
N LEU A 225 9.17 21.10 4.94
CA LEU A 225 8.81 21.67 6.23
C LEU A 225 9.76 22.82 6.62
N LYS A 226 11.07 22.64 6.40
CA LYS A 226 12.06 23.70 6.66
C LYS A 226 11.78 24.95 5.86
N GLN A 227 11.50 24.81 4.55
CA GLN A 227 11.13 25.95 3.69
C GLN A 227 9.87 26.66 4.18
N SER A 228 8.84 25.90 4.62
CA SER A 228 7.62 26.47 5.19
C SER A 228 7.89 27.25 6.50
N LEU A 229 8.75 26.71 7.37
CA LEU A 229 9.14 27.39 8.61
C LEU A 229 9.96 28.66 8.33
N GLU A 230 10.88 28.63 7.38
CA GLU A 230 11.66 29.81 6.96
C GLU A 230 10.74 30.93 6.42
N GLN A 231 9.76 30.57 5.59
CA GLN A 231 8.73 31.53 5.12
C GLN A 231 7.92 32.11 6.29
N ARG A 232 7.56 31.29 7.29
CA ARG A 232 6.80 31.73 8.45
C ARG A 232 7.61 32.67 9.34
N ILE A 233 8.89 32.39 9.55
CA ILE A 233 9.81 33.25 10.29
C ILE A 233 9.92 34.61 9.60
N TYR A 234 10.15 34.63 8.28
CA TYR A 234 10.23 35.87 7.51
C TYR A 234 8.95 36.72 7.65
N HIS A 235 7.78 36.10 7.57
CA HIS A 235 6.51 36.82 7.76
C HIS A 235 6.39 37.42 9.17
N LEU A 236 6.75 36.66 10.21
CA LEU A 236 6.70 37.13 11.59
C LEU A 236 7.69 38.27 11.85
N GLU A 237 8.87 38.25 11.21
CA GLU A 237 9.85 39.34 11.30
C GLU A 237 9.28 40.65 10.70
N VAL A 238 8.60 40.57 9.57
CA VAL A 238 7.93 41.72 8.94
C VAL A 238 6.80 42.26 9.82
N GLU A 239 5.96 41.38 10.38
CA GLU A 239 4.89 41.77 11.30
C GLU A 239 5.44 42.42 12.57
N LEU A 240 6.50 41.86 13.14
CA LEU A 240 7.16 42.40 14.33
C LEU A 240 7.71 43.81 14.06
N ALA A 241 8.38 44.01 12.93
CA ALA A 241 8.91 45.32 12.54
C ALA A 241 7.79 46.36 12.39
N SER A 242 6.68 45.98 11.75
CA SER A 242 5.49 46.83 11.62
C SER A 242 4.90 47.21 12.98
N ALA A 243 4.73 46.24 13.87
CA ALA A 243 4.20 46.46 15.22
C ALA A 243 5.12 47.36 16.07
N GLN A 244 6.44 47.19 15.95
CA GLN A 244 7.42 48.04 16.62
C GLN A 244 7.35 49.49 16.12
N GLN A 245 7.21 49.69 14.81
CA GLN A 245 7.06 51.03 14.22
C GLN A 245 5.77 51.72 14.71
N LEU A 246 4.65 50.98 14.74
CA LEU A 246 3.38 51.50 15.26
C LEU A 246 3.49 51.87 16.75
N ALA A 247 4.13 51.02 17.55
CA ALA A 247 4.35 51.29 18.97
C ALA A 247 5.23 52.53 19.18
N GLU A 248 6.26 52.72 18.37
CA GLU A 248 7.13 53.90 18.46
C GLU A 248 6.39 55.18 18.03
N ASN A 249 5.63 55.13 16.94
CA ASN A 249 4.78 56.25 16.51
C ASN A 249 3.78 56.65 17.61
N ALA A 250 3.12 55.67 18.24
CA ALA A 250 2.21 55.92 19.35
C ALA A 250 2.93 56.52 20.58
N ARG A 251 4.16 56.08 20.89
CA ARG A 251 4.97 56.67 21.97
C ARG A 251 5.33 58.13 21.69
N ILE A 252 5.74 58.44 20.46
CA ILE A 252 6.04 59.80 20.01
C ILE A 252 4.78 60.67 20.14
N GLU A 253 3.63 60.18 19.68
CA GLU A 253 2.35 60.89 19.78
C GLU A 253 1.96 61.14 21.25
N ILE A 254 2.04 60.13 22.12
CA ILE A 254 1.76 60.27 23.56
C ILE A 254 2.72 61.28 24.21
N ALA A 255 4.00 61.26 23.85
CA ALA A 255 4.98 62.21 24.36
C ALA A 255 4.67 63.65 23.90
N ALA A 256 4.34 63.83 22.63
CA ALA A 256 3.89 65.11 22.07
C ALA A 256 2.61 65.61 22.75
N MET A 257 1.62 64.74 22.95
CA MET A 257 0.41 65.03 23.72
C MET A 257 0.76 65.50 25.13
N LYS A 258 1.57 64.76 25.89
CA LYS A 258 1.95 65.11 27.28
C LYS A 258 2.68 66.45 27.41
N THR A 259 3.36 66.92 26.36
CA THR A 259 4.08 68.20 26.38
C THR A 259 3.23 69.39 25.93
N SER A 260 2.09 69.14 25.28
CA SER A 260 1.13 70.14 24.81
C SER A 260 0.57 71.02 25.93
N LYS A 261 0.30 72.29 25.61
CA LYS A 261 -0.35 73.24 26.52
C LYS A 261 -1.71 72.73 27.00
N PHE A 262 -2.47 72.07 26.12
CA PHE A 262 -3.77 71.50 26.45
C PHE A 262 -3.65 70.39 27.52
N TRP A 263 -2.69 69.48 27.36
CA TRP A 263 -2.49 68.37 28.30
C TRP A 263 -1.97 68.86 29.65
N LYS A 264 -1.07 69.86 29.67
CA LYS A 264 -0.62 70.53 30.91
C LYS A 264 -1.77 71.23 31.66
N VAL A 265 -2.67 71.88 30.92
CA VAL A 265 -3.89 72.51 31.50
C VAL A 265 -4.83 71.43 32.02
N ARG A 266 -5.07 70.36 31.25
CA ARG A 266 -5.89 69.21 31.65
C ARG A 266 -5.34 68.53 32.91
N SER A 267 -4.04 68.27 32.98
CA SER A 267 -3.40 67.68 34.18
C SER A 267 -3.51 68.58 35.40
N ARG A 268 -3.32 69.90 35.24
CA ARG A 268 -3.53 70.87 36.32
C ARG A 268 -4.98 70.91 36.76
N TRP A 269 -5.94 70.85 35.82
CA TRP A 269 -7.37 70.77 36.11
C TRP A 269 -7.74 69.51 36.89
N PHE A 270 -7.23 68.33 36.50
CA PHE A 270 -7.45 67.08 37.26
C PHE A 270 -6.78 67.12 38.65
N HIS A 271 -5.58 67.71 38.78
CA HIS A 271 -4.97 67.95 40.09
C HIS A 271 -5.80 68.88 40.96
N LEU A 272 -6.37 69.94 40.37
CA LEU A 272 -7.26 70.89 41.05
C LEU A 272 -8.58 70.21 41.46
N LYS A 273 -9.23 69.47 40.56
CA LYS A 273 -10.43 68.66 40.84
C LYS A 273 -10.19 67.70 42.01
N ARG A 274 -9.05 67.01 42.02
CA ARG A 274 -8.67 66.07 43.09
C ARG A 274 -8.36 66.78 44.42
N PHE A 275 -7.81 67.99 44.38
CA PHE A 275 -7.60 68.83 45.57
C PHE A 275 -8.92 69.34 46.17
N PHE A 276 -9.92 69.61 45.33
CA PHE A 276 -11.25 70.08 45.74
C PHE A 276 -12.31 68.96 45.89
N GLY A 277 -11.93 67.68 45.76
CA GLY A 277 -12.83 66.53 45.99
C GLY A 277 -13.97 66.38 44.98
N LEU A 278 -13.84 66.96 43.78
CA LEU A 278 -14.86 66.87 42.73
C LEU A 278 -14.77 65.51 42.00
N ALA A 279 -15.92 64.86 41.77
CA ALA A 279 -15.97 63.57 41.11
C ALA A 279 -15.41 63.61 39.67
N ASN A 280 -14.78 62.51 39.25
CA ASN A 280 -14.37 62.29 37.88
C ASN A 280 -15.59 61.78 37.10
N ASP A 281 -16.17 62.61 36.24
CA ASP A 281 -17.09 62.15 35.20
C ASP A 281 -16.22 61.58 34.07
N ASP A 282 -15.89 60.30 34.15
CA ASP A 282 -15.40 59.46 33.05
C ASP A 282 -15.45 57.99 33.56
N GLN A 283 -16.65 57.42 33.57
CA GLN A 283 -16.90 55.97 33.45
C GLN A 283 -17.58 55.71 32.11
#